data_AF-A0A357ZYD3-F1
#
_entry.id   AF-A0A357ZYD3-F1
#
_cell.length_a   1.000
_cell.length_b   1.000
_cell.length_c   1.000
_cell.angle_alpha   90.00
_cell.angle_beta   90.00
_cell.angle_gamma   90.00
#
_symmetry.space_group_name_H-M   'P 1'
#
loop_
_entity.id
_entity.type
_entity.pdbx_description
1 polymer ?
#
loop_
_entity_poly.entity_id
_entity_poly.type
_entity_poly.pdbx_seq_one_letter_code
_entity_poly.pdbx_strand_id
1 'polypeptide(L)' 'MSHDTAALLHLATSTAAQAAALIVDGLSRARTLVDTKTTGTDMVTEMDKASEALILGRLTNERPDDAVLGEEGT' A
#
# COMPACT_ATOMS: atom_id res chain seq x y z
N MET A 1 21.26 -13.49 -9.41
CA MET A 1 21.72 -12.28 -8.72
C MET A 1 21.43 -12.46 -7.24
N SER A 2 22.39 -12.14 -6.36
CA SER A 2 22.12 -12.14 -4.92
C SER A 2 21.44 -10.82 -4.58
N HIS A 3 20.21 -10.87 -4.08
CA HIS A 3 19.55 -9.66 -3.57
C HIS A 3 20.12 -9.36 -2.18
N ASP A 4 20.44 -8.10 -1.91
CA ASP A 4 20.76 -7.64 -0.56
C ASP A 4 19.47 -7.67 0.27
N THR A 5 19.33 -8.71 1.10
CA THR A 5 18.15 -8.93 1.93
C THR A 5 17.98 -7.86 3.01
N ALA A 6 19.07 -7.25 3.48
CA ALA A 6 19.00 -6.16 4.45
C ALA A 6 18.43 -4.89 3.80
N ALA A 7 18.87 -4.58 2.59
CA ALA A 7 18.32 -3.47 1.82
C ALA A 7 16.83 -3.68 1.48
N LEU A 8 16.44 -4.90 1.08
CA LEU A 8 15.03 -5.26 0.83
C LEU A 8 14.16 -5.09 2.08
N LEU A 9 14.63 -5.59 3.22
CA LEU A 9 13.92 -5.45 4.50
C LEU A 9 13.77 -3.98 4.89
N HIS A 10 14.81 -3.17 4.70
CA HIS A 10 14.74 -1.74 4.98
C HIS A 10 13.72 -1.02 4.08
N LEU A 11 13.71 -1.33 2.78
CA LEU A 11 12.73 -0.79 1.85
C LEU A 11 11.30 -1.17 2.25
N ALA A 12 11.07 -2.45 2.56
CA ALA A 12 9.75 -2.95 2.95
C ALA A 12 9.25 -2.28 4.24
N THR A 13 10.07 -2.27 5.29
CA THR A 13 9.69 -1.71 6.60
C THR A 13 9.48 -0.20 6.55
N SER A 14 10.33 0.55 5.84
CA SER A 14 10.13 1.99 5.67
C SER A 14 8.87 2.34 4.86
N THR A 15 8.55 1.53 3.84
CA THR A 15 7.33 1.71 3.04
C THR A 15 6.08 1.40 3.83
N ALA A 16 6.09 0.30 4.61
CA ALA A 16 5.01 -0.04 5.51
C ALA A 16 4.77 1.05 6.58
N ALA A 17 5.84 1.63 7.14
CA ALA A 17 5.72 2.73 8.10
C ALA A 17 5.06 3.99 7.50
N GLN A 18 5.36 4.32 6.24
CA GLN A 18 4.73 5.45 5.54
C GLN A 18 3.25 5.19 5.24
N ALA A 19 2.91 3.98 4.78
CA ALA A 19 1.52 3.57 4.58
C ALA A 19 0.72 3.61 5.89
N ALA A 20 1.30 3.13 6.99
CA ALA A 20 0.69 3.21 8.31
C ALA A 20 0.44 4.66 8.75
N ALA A 21 1.42 5.55 8.55
CA ALA A 21 1.26 6.96 8.86
C ALA A 21 0.13 7.61 8.04
N LEU A 22 0.01 7.27 6.75
CA LEU A 22 -1.09 7.71 5.89
C LEU A 22 -2.45 7.25 6.44
N ILE A 23 -2.56 5.97 6.83
CA ILE A 23 -3.80 5.42 7.40
C ILE A 23 -4.18 6.14 8.71
N VAL A 24 -3.20 6.32 9.62
CA VAL A 24 -3.40 7.00 10.91
C VAL A 24 -3.85 8.45 10.72
N ASP A 25 -3.21 9.20 9.81
CA ASP A 25 -3.61 10.56 9.46
C ASP A 25 -5.06 10.59 8.93
N GLY A 26 -5.41 9.60 8.12
CA GLY A 26 -6.76 9.42 7.58
C GLY A 26 -7.83 9.11 8.63
N LEU A 27 -7.50 8.64 9.84
CA LEU A 27 -8.51 8.32 10.88
C LEU A 27 -9.23 9.56 11.41
N SER A 28 -8.57 10.70 11.39
CA SER A 28 -9.14 11.98 11.85
C SER A 28 -10.13 12.58 10.85
N ARG A 29 -10.21 12.04 9.63
CA ARG A 29 -11.04 12.53 8.53
C ARG A 29 -12.30 11.68 8.40
N ALA A 30 -13.44 12.32 8.16
CA ALA A 30 -14.66 11.61 7.80
C ALA A 30 -14.43 10.85 6.50
N ARG A 31 -14.80 9.56 6.47
CA ARG A 31 -14.70 8.73 5.26
C ARG A 31 -15.68 9.26 4.22
N THR A 32 -15.18 9.62 3.04
CA THR A 32 -16.02 10.11 1.95
C THR A 32 -16.40 9.02 0.96
N LEU A 33 -15.60 7.95 0.90
CA LEU A 33 -15.84 6.80 0.04
C LEU A 33 -15.62 5.50 0.83
N VAL A 34 -16.69 4.75 0.96
CA VAL A 34 -16.71 3.36 1.43
C VAL A 34 -17.46 2.58 0.36
N ASP A 35 -16.79 1.63 -0.26
CA ASP A 35 -17.34 0.76 -1.29
C ASP A 35 -17.29 -0.68 -0.79
N THR A 36 -17.95 -1.57 -1.51
CA THR A 36 -17.90 -3.01 -1.27
C THR A 36 -17.32 -3.69 -2.49
N LYS A 37 -16.39 -4.62 -2.28
CA LYS A 37 -15.85 -5.48 -3.33
C LYS A 37 -16.93 -6.49 -3.75
N THR A 38 -16.59 -7.77 -3.81
CA THR A 38 -17.49 -8.81 -4.36
C THR A 38 -18.70 -9.12 -3.47
N THR A 39 -18.63 -8.80 -2.18
CA THR A 39 -19.72 -9.02 -1.21
C THR A 39 -19.91 -7.79 -0.33
N GLY A 40 -21.12 -7.59 0.18
CA GLY A 40 -21.44 -6.43 1.04
C GLY A 40 -20.65 -6.38 2.37
N THR A 41 -19.99 -7.47 2.75
CA THR A 41 -19.12 -7.56 3.93
C THR A 41 -17.64 -7.33 3.61
N ASP A 42 -17.27 -7.33 2.34
CA ASP A 42 -15.91 -7.13 1.86
C ASP A 42 -15.74 -5.65 1.50
N MET A 43 -15.48 -4.83 2.51
CA MET A 43 -15.44 -3.37 2.37
C MET A 43 -14.06 -2.90 1.92
N VAL A 44 -14.05 -1.88 1.08
CA VAL A 44 -12.85 -1.14 0.68
C VAL A 44 -13.10 0.35 0.85
N THR A 45 -12.10 1.08 1.31
CA THR A 45 -12.16 2.52 1.51
C THR A 45 -11.18 3.25 0.60
N GLU A 46 -11.35 4.57 0.50
CA GLU A 46 -10.35 5.43 -0.13
C GLU A 46 -8.94 5.29 0.47
N MET A 47 -8.82 4.87 1.75
CA MET A 47 -7.54 4.69 2.40
C MET A 47 -6.83 3.40 1.96
N ASP A 48 -7.57 2.34 1.67
CA ASP A 48 -6.99 1.08 1.19
C ASP A 48 -6.34 1.30 -0.18
N LYS A 49 -7.07 1.96 -1.09
CA LYS A 49 -6.56 2.35 -2.42
C LYS A 49 -5.37 3.32 -2.32
N ALA A 50 -5.45 4.32 -1.44
CA ALA A 50 -4.37 5.29 -1.27
C ALA A 50 -3.10 4.64 -0.67
N SER A 51 -3.28 3.70 0.27
CA SER A 51 -2.19 2.93 0.86
C SER A 51 -1.51 2.05 -0.18
N GLU A 52 -2.27 1.29 -0.98
CA GLU A 52 -1.71 0.45 -2.04
C GLU A 52 -0.96 1.28 -3.09
N ALA A 53 -1.53 2.41 -3.53
CA ALA A 53 -0.88 3.31 -4.47
C ALA A 53 0.44 3.88 -3.94
N LEU A 54 0.51 4.24 -2.64
CA LEU A 54 1.75 4.69 -2.00
C LEU A 54 2.80 3.58 -2.02
N ILE A 55 2.42 2.36 -1.62
CA ILE A 55 3.33 1.21 -1.57
C ILE A 55 3.85 0.91 -2.97
N LEU A 56 2.96 0.78 -3.96
CA LEU A 56 3.33 0.49 -5.34
C LEU A 56 4.25 1.58 -5.92
N GLY A 57 3.94 2.86 -5.68
CA GLY A 57 4.77 3.97 -6.13
C GLY A 57 6.18 3.93 -5.56
N ARG A 58 6.35 3.61 -4.27
CA ARG A 58 7.69 3.47 -3.67
C ARG A 58 8.45 2.26 -4.22
N LEU A 59 7.79 1.11 -4.31
CA LEU A 59 8.44 -0.12 -4.79
C LEU A 59 8.88 0.01 -6.26
N THR A 60 8.04 0.57 -7.12
CA THR A 60 8.35 0.77 -8.54
C THR A 60 9.46 1.80 -8.76
N ASN A 61 9.55 2.83 -7.92
CA ASN A 61 10.64 3.81 -7.99
C ASN A 61 11.99 3.23 -7.55
N GLU A 62 12.02 2.44 -6.47
CA GLU A 62 13.27 1.90 -5.90
C GLU A 62 13.70 0.57 -6.56
N ARG A 63 12.73 -0.17 -7.11
CA ARG A 63 12.93 -1.49 -7.73
C ARG A 63 12.10 -1.61 -9.02
N PRO A 64 12.43 -0.82 -10.06
CA PRO A 64 11.65 -0.77 -11.30
C PRO A 64 11.62 -2.10 -12.08
N ASP A 65 12.56 -3.00 -11.83
CA ASP A 65 12.66 -4.30 -12.50
C ASP A 65 11.84 -5.41 -11.79
N ASP A 66 11.31 -5.13 -10.59
CA ASP A 66 10.54 -6.10 -9.82
C ASP A 66 9.05 -6.03 -10.17
N ALA A 67 8.42 -7.19 -10.33
CA ALA A 67 6.96 -7.28 -10.43
C ALA A 67 6.31 -7.17 -9.04
N VAL A 68 5.15 -6.52 -8.96
CA VAL A 68 4.35 -6.35 -7.73
C VAL A 68 2.95 -6.90 -7.95
N LEU A 69 2.45 -7.67 -6.98
CA LEU A 69 1.07 -8.18 -6.94
C LEU A 69 0.39 -7.58 -5.71
N GLY A 70 -0.59 -6.69 -5.93
CA GLY A 70 -1.41 -6.05 -4.89
C GLY A 70 -2.78 -6.71 -4.73
N GLU A 71 -3.52 -6.31 -3.69
CA GLU A 71 -4.86 -6.81 -3.40
C GLU A 71 -5.92 -6.00 -4.17
N GLU A 72 -5.76 -4.68 -4.23
CA GLU A 72 -6.74 -3.80 -4.85
C GLU A 72 -6.68 -3.78 -6.37
N GLY A 73 -5.63 -4.39 -6.95
CA GLY A 73 -5.49 -4.63 -8.37
C GLY A 73 -5.32 -3.33 -9.15
N THR A 74 -4.13 -3.11 -9.71
CA THR A 74 -4.02 -2.23 -10.89
C THR A 74 -4.52 -2.94 -12.13
#